data_AF-C2E6J7-F1
#
_entry.id   AF-C2E6J7-F1
#
_cell.length_a   1.000
_cell.length_b   1.000
_cell.length_c   1.000
_cell.angle_alpha   90.00
_cell.angle_beta   90.00
_cell.angle_gamma   90.00
#
_symmetry.space_group_name_H-M   'P 1'
#
loop_
_entity.id
_entity.type
_entity.pdbx_description
1 polymer ?
#
loop_
_entity_poly.entity_id
_entity_poly.type
_entity_poly.pdbx_seq_one_letter_code
_entity_poly.pdbx_strand_id
1 'polypeptide(L)'
;MTNKNNYNIINLLIGRIGTNVADSLFYMAILWYFKTHFNSPMLLSMIFIAESSIDMLSFTLGPIIDRIDIKKALKLVTIIQAMLSVIIIPLFNNQKLHFLAIIFLIVVYVLSTIGSTLIYPAEDKILPNIVEKEQLPKVNGIFQMSYQTLDLFLNAGATILITFLSIKNTIIISALVFAFALLFYTRLHFKLPAASSPEGNTSYFKGLVRGWQALRTNKNILILILPFSLTNLFYGISSVGLPYFATKYLNNSAVSYGSLELASSIGGLLGSLIVQRLYVKDSQLRLLIVLA
;
A
#
# COMPACT_ATOMS: atom_id res chain seq x y z
N MET A 1 16.15 19.00 13.06
CA MET A 1 16.16 18.60 11.63
C MET A 1 17.22 19.33 10.82
N THR A 2 18.17 18.63 10.20
CA THR A 2 19.09 19.22 9.20
C THR A 2 18.38 19.37 7.85
N ASN A 3 18.80 20.33 7.01
CA ASN A 3 18.21 20.58 5.68
C ASN A 3 18.23 19.30 4.79
N LYS A 4 19.25 18.45 4.97
CA LYS A 4 19.41 17.18 4.26
C LYS A 4 18.41 16.10 4.69
N ASN A 5 18.01 16.08 5.96
CA ASN A 5 17.00 15.14 6.45
C ASN A 5 15.61 15.49 5.91
N ASN A 6 15.24 16.77 5.91
CA ASN A 6 13.98 17.24 5.30
C ASN A 6 13.91 16.90 3.81
N TYR A 7 15.01 17.06 3.08
CA TYR A 7 15.10 16.69 1.67
C TYR A 7 14.82 15.19 1.43
N ASN A 8 15.41 14.31 2.25
CA ASN A 8 15.17 12.86 2.14
C ASN A 8 13.72 12.48 2.48
N ILE A 9 13.13 13.10 3.51
CA ILE A 9 11.73 12.85 3.90
C ILE A 9 10.79 13.25 2.75
N ILE A 10 10.99 14.44 2.16
CA ILE A 10 10.16 14.92 1.05
C ILE A 10 10.31 14.02 -0.18
N ASN A 11 11.54 13.64 -0.56
CA ASN A 11 11.73 12.75 -1.71
C ASN A 11 11.14 11.37 -1.47
N LEU A 12 11.24 10.82 -0.26
CA LEU A 12 10.62 9.56 0.09
C LEU A 12 9.10 9.67 -0.02
N LEU A 13 8.52 10.72 0.55
CA LEU A 13 7.07 10.96 0.51
C LEU A 13 6.55 11.13 -0.92
N ILE A 14 7.20 11.96 -1.75
CA ILE A 14 6.78 12.16 -3.14
C ILE A 14 6.93 10.88 -3.97
N GLY A 15 8.04 10.16 -3.79
CA GLY A 15 8.25 8.86 -4.42
C GLY A 15 7.13 7.90 -4.04
N ARG A 16 6.75 7.88 -2.77
CA ARG A 16 5.70 7.00 -2.26
C ARG A 16 4.32 7.36 -2.78
N ILE A 17 3.94 8.64 -2.71
CA ILE A 17 2.70 9.17 -3.29
C ILE A 17 2.64 8.79 -4.78
N GLY A 18 3.72 9.01 -5.53
CA GLY A 18 3.80 8.64 -6.94
C GLY A 18 3.59 7.15 -7.16
N THR A 19 4.25 6.27 -6.40
CA THR A 19 4.02 4.82 -6.52
C THR A 19 2.58 4.42 -6.18
N ASN A 20 1.96 5.00 -5.14
CA ASN A 20 0.57 4.69 -4.79
C ASN A 20 -0.39 5.13 -5.90
N VAL A 21 -0.19 6.34 -6.46
CA VAL A 21 -0.97 6.83 -7.61
C VAL A 21 -0.86 5.88 -8.79
N ALA A 22 0.37 5.48 -9.13
CA ALA A 22 0.62 4.57 -10.24
C ALA A 22 -0.01 3.19 -10.01
N ASP A 23 0.11 2.64 -8.79
CA ASP A 23 -0.49 1.36 -8.38
C ASP A 23 -2.02 1.41 -8.50
N SER A 24 -2.69 2.47 -7.99
CA SER A 24 -4.15 2.62 -8.10
C SER A 24 -4.63 2.70 -9.55
N LEU A 25 -3.92 3.47 -10.40
CA LEU A 25 -4.23 3.55 -11.83
C LEU A 25 -4.06 2.19 -12.52
N PHE A 26 -2.99 1.47 -12.19
CA PHE A 26 -2.67 0.16 -12.74
C PHE A 26 -3.73 -0.88 -12.35
N TYR A 27 -4.05 -0.94 -11.06
CA TYR A 27 -5.07 -1.80 -10.49
C TYR A 27 -6.44 -1.57 -11.11
N MET A 28 -6.92 -0.32 -11.13
CA MET A 28 -8.24 0.01 -11.65
C MET A 28 -8.36 -0.25 -13.15
N ALA A 29 -7.28 -0.06 -13.91
CA ALA A 29 -7.25 -0.39 -15.33
C ALA A 29 -7.40 -1.90 -15.59
N ILE A 30 -6.72 -2.75 -14.80
CA ILE A 30 -6.83 -4.22 -14.91
C ILE A 30 -8.22 -4.69 -14.47
N LEU A 31 -8.73 -4.19 -13.34
CA LEU A 31 -10.08 -4.50 -12.88
C LEU A 31 -11.13 -4.12 -13.91
N TRP A 32 -11.04 -2.90 -14.47
CA TRP A 32 -11.99 -2.43 -15.46
C TRP A 32 -11.90 -3.23 -16.75
N TYR A 33 -10.70 -3.62 -17.18
CA TYR A 33 -10.52 -4.50 -18.32
C TYR A 33 -11.24 -5.85 -18.13
N PHE A 34 -11.08 -6.48 -16.96
CA PHE A 34 -11.77 -7.74 -16.66
C PHE A 34 -13.29 -7.57 -16.60
N LYS A 35 -13.75 -6.46 -16.02
CA LYS A 35 -15.16 -6.11 -16.00
C LYS A 35 -15.72 -5.94 -17.41
N THR A 36 -15.12 -5.11 -18.27
CA THR A 36 -15.70 -4.76 -19.57
C THR A 36 -15.53 -5.82 -20.65
N HIS A 37 -14.44 -6.59 -20.63
CA HIS A 37 -14.16 -7.58 -21.68
C HIS A 37 -14.63 -8.99 -21.34
N PHE A 38 -14.74 -9.36 -20.06
CA PHE A 38 -15.11 -10.71 -19.65
C PHE A 38 -16.39 -10.76 -18.82
N ASN A 39 -16.89 -9.63 -18.30
CA ASN A 39 -18.03 -9.56 -17.39
C ASN A 39 -17.98 -10.63 -16.28
N SER A 40 -16.77 -10.90 -15.76
CA SER A 40 -16.51 -12.03 -14.85
C SER A 40 -16.17 -11.54 -13.44
N PRO A 41 -17.13 -11.61 -12.48
CA PRO A 41 -16.86 -11.35 -11.07
C PRO A 41 -15.74 -12.23 -10.50
N MET A 42 -15.59 -13.46 -11.02
CA MET A 42 -14.55 -14.39 -10.59
C MET A 42 -13.14 -13.81 -10.82
N LEU A 43 -12.89 -13.18 -11.98
CA LEU A 43 -11.57 -12.59 -12.27
C LEU A 43 -11.25 -11.41 -11.35
N LEU A 44 -12.26 -10.61 -11.00
CA LEU A 44 -12.11 -9.54 -10.02
C LEU A 44 -11.79 -10.12 -8.64
N SER A 45 -12.52 -11.16 -8.21
CA SER A 45 -12.24 -11.86 -6.95
C SER A 45 -10.83 -12.45 -6.91
N MET A 46 -10.30 -12.97 -8.02
CA MET A 46 -8.91 -13.47 -8.08
C MET A 46 -7.88 -12.36 -7.83
N ILE A 47 -8.12 -11.15 -8.35
CA ILE A 47 -7.28 -9.98 -8.08
C ILE A 47 -7.31 -9.62 -6.59
N PHE A 48 -8.48 -9.57 -5.97
CA PHE A 48 -8.63 -9.32 -4.53
C PHE A 48 -7.96 -10.40 -3.66
N ILE A 49 -8.11 -11.68 -4.02
CA ILE A 49 -7.48 -12.80 -3.31
C ILE A 49 -5.96 -12.68 -3.41
N ALA A 50 -5.43 -12.37 -4.60
CA ALA A 50 -4.00 -12.19 -4.81
C ALA A 50 -3.43 -11.06 -3.94
N GLU A 51 -4.07 -9.88 -3.97
CA GLU A 51 -3.72 -8.72 -3.15
C GLU A 51 -3.74 -9.06 -1.66
N SER A 52 -4.87 -9.56 -1.16
CA SER A 52 -5.05 -9.92 0.25
C SER A 52 -4.05 -10.99 0.71
N SER A 53 -3.71 -11.94 -0.16
CA SER A 53 -2.73 -12.99 0.15
C SER A 53 -1.31 -12.44 0.26
N ILE A 54 -0.94 -11.48 -0.62
CA ILE A 54 0.35 -10.81 -0.58
C ILE A 54 0.47 -9.99 0.72
N ASP A 55 -0.57 -9.21 1.05
CA ASP A 55 -0.60 -8.41 2.29
C ASP A 55 -0.54 -9.28 3.54
N MET A 56 -1.28 -10.39 3.58
CA MET A 56 -1.23 -11.38 4.67
C MET A 56 0.18 -11.96 4.86
N LEU A 57 0.91 -12.15 3.75
CA LEU A 57 2.27 -12.68 3.76
C LEU A 57 3.34 -11.59 3.84
N SER A 58 2.99 -10.31 3.99
CA SER A 58 3.94 -9.19 4.00
C SER A 58 5.03 -9.31 5.08
N PHE A 59 4.73 -9.96 6.21
CA PHE A 59 5.71 -10.24 7.28
C PHE A 59 6.94 -11.03 6.78
N THR A 60 6.79 -11.77 5.67
CA THR A 60 7.87 -12.52 5.02
C THR A 60 8.90 -11.61 4.34
N LEU A 61 8.53 -10.37 4.01
CA LEU A 61 9.40 -9.42 3.33
C LEU A 61 10.42 -8.76 4.28
N GLY A 62 10.14 -8.71 5.59
CA GLY A 62 11.02 -8.10 6.60
C GLY A 62 12.46 -8.64 6.58
N PRO A 63 12.68 -9.97 6.69
CA PRO A 63 14.02 -10.55 6.61
C PRO A 63 14.74 -10.32 5.27
N ILE A 64 14.01 -10.04 4.19
CA ILE A 64 14.59 -9.70 2.87
C ILE A 64 15.07 -8.24 2.92
N ILE A 65 14.22 -7.31 3.36
CA ILE A 65 14.54 -5.89 3.57
C ILE A 65 15.75 -5.70 4.50
N ASP A 66 15.95 -6.61 5.45
CA ASP A 66 17.10 -6.59 6.35
C ASP A 66 18.44 -6.81 5.66
N ARG A 67 18.46 -7.50 4.53
CA ARG A 67 19.68 -7.96 3.85
C ARG A 67 20.02 -7.19 2.58
N ILE A 68 19.06 -6.46 2.03
CA ILE A 68 19.24 -5.75 0.76
C ILE A 68 19.55 -4.27 0.97
N ASP A 69 20.17 -3.66 -0.02
CA ASP A 69 20.28 -2.20 -0.10
C ASP A 69 18.90 -1.63 -0.46
N ILE A 70 18.22 -1.07 0.54
CA ILE A 70 16.84 -0.58 0.39
C ILE A 70 16.72 0.50 -0.68
N LYS A 71 17.73 1.36 -0.84
CA LYS A 71 17.69 2.40 -1.88
C LYS A 71 17.75 1.77 -3.27
N LYS A 72 18.54 0.71 -3.44
CA LYS A 72 18.55 -0.06 -4.69
C LYS A 72 17.25 -0.82 -4.89
N ALA A 73 16.69 -1.38 -3.81
CA ALA A 73 15.42 -2.11 -3.85
C ALA A 73 14.26 -1.21 -4.31
N LEU A 74 14.08 -0.03 -3.70
CA LEU A 74 13.05 0.94 -4.10
C LEU A 74 13.17 1.28 -5.58
N LYS A 75 14.38 1.61 -6.06
CA LYS A 75 14.61 1.90 -7.48
C LYS A 75 14.29 0.72 -8.38
N LEU A 76 14.79 -0.47 -8.05
CA LEU A 76 14.63 -1.66 -8.88
C LEU A 76 13.16 -2.08 -8.97
N VAL A 77 12.45 -2.08 -7.84
CA VAL A 77 11.02 -2.38 -7.79
C VAL A 77 10.24 -1.39 -8.64
N THR A 78 10.46 -0.08 -8.47
CA THR A 78 9.74 0.93 -9.27
C THR A 78 10.06 0.84 -10.77
N ILE A 79 11.30 0.50 -11.15
CA ILE A 79 11.67 0.22 -12.55
C ILE A 79 10.88 -0.99 -13.06
N ILE A 80 10.85 -2.09 -12.29
CA ILE A 80 10.12 -3.30 -12.67
C ILE A 80 8.63 -2.97 -12.84
N GLN A 81 8.02 -2.23 -11.91
CA GLN A 81 6.60 -1.83 -12.01
C GLN A 81 6.31 -0.97 -13.24
N ALA A 82 7.18 0.00 -13.56
CA ALA A 82 7.07 0.79 -14.79
C ALA A 82 7.15 -0.10 -16.04
N MET A 83 8.10 -1.05 -16.08
CA MET A 83 8.27 -1.99 -17.18
C MET A 83 7.09 -2.95 -17.32
N LEU A 84 6.58 -3.47 -16.20
CA LEU A 84 5.37 -4.30 -16.11
C LEU A 84 4.14 -3.53 -16.62
N SER A 85 4.07 -2.23 -16.39
CA SER A 85 3.02 -1.38 -16.95
C SER A 85 3.15 -1.24 -18.47
N VAL A 86 4.37 -1.05 -18.98
CA VAL A 86 4.61 -0.90 -20.42
C VAL A 86 4.37 -2.22 -21.18
N ILE A 87 4.80 -3.35 -20.65
CA ILE A 87 4.75 -4.65 -21.36
C ILE A 87 3.34 -5.14 -21.61
N ILE A 88 2.36 -4.71 -20.80
CA ILE A 88 0.96 -5.10 -20.97
C ILE A 88 0.18 -4.22 -21.97
N ILE A 89 0.73 -3.07 -22.38
CA ILE A 89 0.06 -2.14 -23.31
C ILE A 89 -0.46 -2.81 -24.59
N PRO A 90 0.30 -3.70 -25.26
CA PRO A 90 -0.15 -4.35 -26.49
C PRO A 90 -1.41 -5.22 -26.32
N LEU A 91 -1.65 -5.76 -25.12
CA LEU A 91 -2.81 -6.62 -24.83
C LEU A 91 -4.13 -5.87 -24.97
N PHE A 92 -4.12 -4.56 -24.72
CA PHE A 92 -5.32 -3.72 -24.79
C PHE A 92 -5.73 -3.37 -26.22
N ASN A 93 -4.88 -3.60 -27.23
CA ASN A 93 -5.19 -3.30 -28.63
C ASN A 93 -5.72 -4.52 -29.41
N ASN A 94 -5.53 -5.75 -28.91
CA ASN A 94 -5.76 -6.97 -29.68
C ASN A 94 -6.77 -7.90 -29.00
N GLN A 95 -8.02 -7.89 -29.49
CA GLN A 95 -9.10 -8.75 -28.99
C GLN A 95 -8.78 -10.26 -29.17
N LYS A 96 -7.93 -10.63 -30.13
CA LYS A 96 -7.51 -12.03 -30.30
C LYS A 96 -6.66 -12.59 -29.15
N LEU A 97 -6.13 -11.71 -28.28
CA LEU A 97 -5.29 -12.10 -27.14
C LEU A 97 -6.08 -12.27 -25.83
N HIS A 98 -7.41 -12.16 -25.82
CA HIS A 98 -8.21 -12.12 -24.59
C HIS A 98 -7.88 -13.25 -23.59
N PHE A 99 -7.79 -14.50 -24.01
CA PHE A 99 -7.49 -15.59 -23.07
C PHE A 99 -6.06 -15.51 -22.49
N LEU A 100 -5.07 -15.18 -23.34
CA LEU A 100 -3.68 -14.99 -22.89
C LEU A 100 -3.55 -13.75 -21.99
N ALA A 101 -4.37 -12.73 -22.23
CA ALA A 101 -4.42 -11.52 -21.44
C ALA A 101 -4.86 -11.79 -19.99
N ILE A 102 -5.75 -12.76 -19.73
CA ILE A 102 -6.16 -13.09 -18.36
C ILE A 102 -4.96 -13.49 -17.50
N ILE A 103 -4.25 -14.54 -17.91
CA ILE A 103 -3.12 -15.09 -17.14
C ILE A 103 -2.03 -14.03 -17.01
N PHE A 104 -1.68 -13.38 -18.12
CA PHE A 104 -0.58 -12.43 -18.13
C PHE A 104 -0.89 -11.18 -17.30
N LEU A 105 -2.10 -10.62 -17.37
CA LEU A 105 -2.49 -9.48 -16.52
C LEU A 105 -2.51 -9.85 -15.03
N ILE A 106 -2.97 -11.05 -14.66
CA ILE A 106 -2.92 -11.51 -13.26
C ILE A 106 -1.47 -11.63 -12.79
N VAL A 107 -0.58 -12.24 -13.58
CA VAL A 107 0.84 -12.41 -13.21
C VAL A 107 1.52 -11.06 -13.05
N VAL A 108 1.34 -10.15 -14.02
CA VAL A 108 1.93 -8.81 -13.98
C VAL A 108 1.38 -8.03 -12.79
N TYR A 109 0.07 -8.14 -12.50
CA TYR A 109 -0.53 -7.56 -11.31
C TYR A 109 0.10 -8.07 -10.02
N VAL A 110 0.16 -9.39 -9.83
CA VAL A 110 0.79 -10.03 -8.67
C VAL A 110 2.23 -9.55 -8.47
N LEU A 111 3.04 -9.51 -9.54
CA LEU A 111 4.42 -9.05 -9.46
C LEU A 111 4.52 -7.57 -9.07
N SER A 112 3.65 -6.72 -9.62
CA SER A 112 3.58 -5.30 -9.26
C SER A 112 3.19 -5.12 -7.79
N THR A 113 2.18 -5.86 -7.32
CA THR A 113 1.68 -5.80 -5.94
C THR A 113 2.70 -6.30 -4.93
N ILE A 114 3.45 -7.37 -5.21
CA ILE A 114 4.58 -7.80 -4.36
C ILE A 114 5.62 -6.68 -4.24
N GLY A 115 5.91 -6.01 -5.36
CA GLY A 115 6.77 -4.84 -5.39
C GLY A 115 6.27 -3.72 -4.48
N SER A 116 5.01 -3.31 -4.64
CA SER A 116 4.40 -2.25 -3.82
C SER A 116 4.38 -2.61 -2.33
N THR A 117 4.08 -3.85 -2.00
CA THR A 117 4.05 -4.36 -0.62
C THR A 117 5.43 -4.29 0.04
N LEU A 118 6.51 -4.49 -0.74
CA LEU A 118 7.89 -4.37 -0.26
C LEU A 118 8.27 -2.93 0.11
N ILE A 119 7.61 -1.91 -0.45
CA ILE A 119 7.91 -0.50 -0.17
C ILE A 119 7.55 -0.11 1.26
N TYR A 120 6.49 -0.67 1.85
CA TYR A 120 6.09 -0.39 3.24
C TYR A 120 7.17 -0.76 4.28
N PRO A 121 7.67 -2.01 4.37
CA PRO A 121 8.72 -2.35 5.33
C PRO A 121 10.06 -1.66 5.00
N ALA A 122 10.30 -1.30 3.74
CA ALA A 122 11.42 -0.47 3.37
C ALA A 122 11.32 0.94 3.99
N GLU A 123 10.14 1.56 3.93
CA GLU A 123 9.84 2.85 4.56
C GLU A 123 10.00 2.80 6.09
N ASP A 124 9.44 1.78 6.73
CA ASP A 124 9.55 1.57 8.19
C ASP A 124 11.00 1.48 8.65
N LYS A 125 11.88 0.96 7.79
CA LYS A 125 13.32 0.90 8.05
C LYS A 125 14.04 2.21 7.73
N ILE A 126 13.58 2.99 6.75
CA ILE A 126 14.20 4.27 6.36
C ILE A 126 13.86 5.39 7.34
N LEU A 127 12.59 5.56 7.70
CA LEU A 127 12.10 6.71 8.47
C LEU A 127 12.85 6.92 9.80
N PRO A 128 13.07 5.88 10.65
CA PRO A 128 13.84 6.04 11.89
C PRO A 128 15.29 6.48 11.70
N ASN A 129 15.85 6.33 10.49
CA ASN A 129 17.22 6.72 10.17
C ASN A 129 17.33 8.15 9.60
N ILE A 130 16.22 8.75 9.17
CA ILE A 130 16.21 10.09 8.56
C ILE A 130 15.38 11.11 9.34
N VAL A 131 14.61 10.68 10.34
CA VAL A 131 13.76 11.51 11.21
C VAL A 131 14.25 11.44 12.66
N GLU A 132 14.20 12.57 13.37
CA GLU A 132 14.45 12.62 14.82
C GLU A 132 13.36 11.86 15.58
N LYS A 133 13.69 11.15 16.66
CA LYS A 133 12.75 10.24 17.35
C LYS A 133 11.47 10.94 17.81
N GLU A 134 11.60 12.18 18.25
CA GLU A 134 10.51 13.04 18.73
C GLU A 134 9.54 13.44 17.61
N GLN A 135 10.01 13.41 16.36
CA GLN A 135 9.24 13.80 15.18
C GLN A 135 8.70 12.60 14.40
N LEU A 136 9.11 11.37 14.73
CA LEU A 136 8.62 10.15 14.08
C LEU A 136 7.09 10.05 14.07
N PRO A 137 6.36 10.27 15.19
CA PRO A 137 4.90 10.20 15.17
C PRO A 137 4.28 11.22 14.20
N LYS A 138 4.85 12.43 14.13
CA LYS A 138 4.38 13.48 13.23
C LYS A 138 4.63 13.13 11.76
N VAL A 139 5.84 12.65 11.43
CA VAL A 139 6.17 12.25 10.05
C VAL A 139 5.34 11.05 9.63
N ASN A 140 5.22 10.02 10.47
CA ASN A 140 4.32 8.88 10.22
C ASN A 140 2.88 9.35 9.99
N GLY A 141 2.40 10.31 10.79
CA GLY A 141 1.08 10.91 10.60
C GLY A 141 0.88 11.53 9.21
N ILE A 142 1.88 12.22 8.67
CA ILE A 142 1.83 12.81 7.31
C ILE A 142 1.78 11.71 6.24
N PHE A 143 2.60 10.67 6.37
CA PHE A 143 2.59 9.54 5.43
C PHE A 143 1.23 8.82 5.46
N GLN A 144 0.71 8.51 6.65
CA GLN A 144 -0.59 7.87 6.82
C GLN A 144 -1.76 8.71 6.28
N MET A 145 -1.77 10.03 6.56
CA MET A 145 -2.76 10.95 5.98
C MET A 145 -2.68 10.96 4.45
N SER A 146 -1.46 10.93 3.90
CA SER A 146 -1.27 10.88 2.45
C SER A 146 -1.86 9.60 1.87
N TYR A 147 -1.62 8.44 2.50
CA TYR A 147 -2.18 7.15 2.06
C TYR A 147 -3.70 7.16 2.08
N GLN A 148 -4.32 7.51 3.21
CA GLN A 148 -5.78 7.52 3.34
C GLN A 148 -6.44 8.48 2.34
N THR A 149 -5.84 9.66 2.14
CA THR A 149 -6.35 10.63 1.16
C THR A 149 -6.26 10.07 -0.25
N LEU A 150 -5.12 9.46 -0.59
CA LEU A 150 -4.91 8.88 -1.92
C LEU A 150 -5.85 7.69 -2.18
N ASP A 151 -5.98 6.75 -1.24
CA ASP A 151 -6.86 5.59 -1.41
C ASP A 151 -8.33 6.00 -1.63
N LEU A 152 -8.77 7.06 -0.95
CA LEU A 152 -10.11 7.62 -1.11
C LEU A 152 -10.35 8.21 -2.51
N PHE A 153 -9.44 9.05 -2.99
CA PHE A 153 -9.67 9.84 -4.21
C PHE A 153 -9.17 9.16 -5.47
N LEU A 154 -8.12 8.34 -5.39
CA LEU A 154 -7.48 7.78 -6.57
C LEU A 154 -8.29 6.68 -7.23
N ASN A 155 -9.02 5.85 -6.46
CA ASN A 155 -9.86 4.83 -7.07
C ASN A 155 -10.98 5.46 -7.91
N ALA A 156 -11.62 6.51 -7.39
CA ALA A 156 -12.58 7.31 -8.16
C ALA A 156 -11.90 8.01 -9.36
N GLY A 157 -10.77 8.69 -9.12
CA GLY A 157 -10.01 9.39 -10.16
C GLY A 157 -9.54 8.49 -11.29
N ALA A 158 -9.13 7.25 -10.98
CA ALA A 158 -8.71 6.26 -11.96
C ALA A 158 -9.86 5.86 -12.87
N THR A 159 -11.07 5.63 -12.34
CA THR A 159 -12.25 5.33 -13.18
C THR A 159 -12.64 6.48 -14.09
N ILE A 160 -12.51 7.72 -13.61
CA ILE A 160 -12.73 8.93 -14.41
C ILE A 160 -11.73 8.95 -15.57
N LEU A 161 -10.44 8.76 -15.29
CA LEU A 161 -9.40 8.71 -16.32
C LEU A 161 -9.64 7.60 -17.35
N ILE A 162 -10.03 6.40 -16.91
CA ILE A 162 -10.37 5.29 -17.82
C ILE A 162 -11.54 5.66 -18.73
N THR A 163 -12.55 6.32 -18.18
CA THR A 163 -13.75 6.74 -18.92
C THR A 163 -13.42 7.77 -20.01
N PHE A 164 -12.57 8.76 -19.70
CA PHE A 164 -12.24 9.84 -20.64
C PHE A 164 -11.07 9.53 -21.58
N LEU A 165 -10.10 8.71 -21.16
CA LEU A 165 -8.86 8.48 -21.92
C LEU A 165 -8.71 7.05 -22.46
N SER A 166 -9.47 6.07 -21.97
CA SER A 166 -9.32 4.61 -22.16
C SER A 166 -8.35 3.91 -21.19
N ILE A 167 -8.59 2.60 -20.97
CA ILE A 167 -7.76 1.70 -20.16
C ILE A 167 -6.28 1.78 -20.56
N LYS A 168 -5.99 1.74 -21.86
CA LYS A 168 -4.62 1.79 -22.39
C LYS A 168 -3.90 3.07 -21.98
N ASN A 169 -4.55 4.22 -22.14
CA ASN A 169 -3.93 5.50 -21.79
C ASN A 169 -3.77 5.65 -20.28
N THR A 170 -4.69 5.10 -19.47
CA THR A 170 -4.53 5.02 -18.02
C THR A 170 -3.28 4.22 -17.61
N ILE A 171 -3.03 3.07 -18.26
CA ILE A 171 -1.81 2.28 -18.02
C ILE A 171 -0.54 3.04 -18.44
N ILE A 172 -0.57 3.77 -19.55
CA ILE A 172 0.56 4.62 -19.97
C ILE A 172 0.83 5.70 -18.92
N ILE A 173 -0.23 6.35 -18.41
CA ILE A 173 -0.09 7.35 -17.33
C ILE A 173 0.49 6.69 -16.08
N SER A 174 0.01 5.50 -15.68
CA SER A 174 0.58 4.75 -14.55
C SER A 174 2.09 4.52 -14.74
N ALA A 175 2.53 4.06 -15.92
CA ALA A 175 3.95 3.87 -16.22
C ALA A 175 4.78 5.17 -16.11
N LEU A 176 4.22 6.29 -16.60
CA LEU A 176 4.86 7.61 -16.50
C LEU A 176 4.94 8.09 -15.04
N VAL A 177 3.91 7.82 -14.23
CA VAL A 177 3.90 8.17 -12.80
C VAL A 177 4.90 7.31 -12.02
N PHE A 178 5.05 6.01 -12.34
CA PHE A 178 6.15 5.20 -11.78
C PHE A 178 7.52 5.77 -12.15
N ALA A 179 7.71 6.17 -13.42
CA ALA A 179 8.96 6.79 -13.86
C ALA A 179 9.21 8.12 -13.12
N PHE A 180 8.17 8.91 -12.87
CA PHE A 180 8.26 10.13 -12.05
C PHE A 180 8.65 9.81 -10.61
N ALA A 181 8.01 8.83 -9.96
CA ALA A 181 8.34 8.40 -8.61
C ALA A 181 9.81 7.93 -8.49
N LEU A 182 10.30 7.21 -9.50
CA LEU A 182 11.69 6.75 -9.59
C LEU A 182 12.70 7.92 -9.53
N LEU A 183 12.38 9.09 -10.13
CA LEU A 183 13.23 10.28 -10.05
C LEU A 183 13.43 10.76 -8.60
N PHE A 184 12.46 10.55 -7.72
CA PHE A 184 12.59 10.93 -6.31
C PHE A 184 13.35 9.88 -5.50
N TYR A 185 13.11 8.58 -5.76
CA TYR A 185 13.89 7.52 -5.12
C TYR A 185 15.38 7.56 -5.51
N THR A 186 15.71 7.99 -6.72
CA THR A 186 17.12 8.19 -7.14
C THR A 186 17.81 9.35 -6.41
N ARG A 187 17.05 10.33 -5.91
CA ARG A 187 17.55 11.50 -5.17
C ARG A 187 17.72 11.26 -3.67
N LEU A 188 17.46 10.05 -3.18
CA LEU A 188 17.63 9.71 -1.78
C LEU A 188 19.11 9.64 -1.37
N HIS A 189 19.50 10.50 -0.43
CA HIS A 189 20.87 10.65 0.05
C HIS A 189 20.97 10.44 1.57
N PHE A 190 20.86 9.18 2.00
CA PHE A 190 21.13 8.75 3.37
C PHE A 190 22.01 7.49 3.39
N LYS A 191 22.68 7.25 4.52
CA LYS A 191 23.39 6.01 4.81
C LYS A 191 22.53 5.22 5.80
N LEU A 192 22.10 4.03 5.41
CA LEU A 192 21.62 3.06 6.39
C LEU A 192 22.85 2.41 7.04
N PRO A 193 22.73 1.95 8.30
CA PRO A 193 23.65 0.95 8.83
C PRO A 193 23.80 -0.15 7.77
N ALA A 194 25.02 -0.58 7.49
CA ALA A 194 25.26 -1.61 6.48
C ALA A 194 24.31 -2.77 6.73
N ALA A 195 23.59 -3.21 5.68
CA ALA A 195 22.82 -4.44 5.76
C ALA A 195 23.76 -5.50 6.33
N SER A 196 23.35 -6.16 7.41
CA SER A 196 24.18 -7.09 8.17
C SER A 196 25.00 -7.94 7.21
N SER A 197 26.32 -7.86 7.31
CA SER A 197 27.24 -8.56 6.41
C SER A 197 26.82 -10.03 6.26
N PRO A 198 26.96 -10.64 5.06
CA PRO A 198 26.72 -12.07 4.87
C PRO A 198 27.60 -12.98 5.77
N GLU A 199 28.57 -12.42 6.48
CA GLU A 199 29.40 -13.09 7.50
C GLU A 199 28.59 -13.63 8.69
N GLY A 200 27.37 -13.13 8.90
CA GLY A 200 26.39 -13.76 9.79
C GLY A 200 25.43 -14.61 8.98
N ASN A 201 25.77 -15.88 8.73
CA ASN A 201 24.99 -16.88 7.99
C ASN A 201 23.66 -17.27 8.70
N THR A 202 22.85 -16.28 9.02
CA THR A 202 21.50 -16.47 9.51
C THR A 202 20.63 -16.68 8.27
N SER A 203 20.29 -17.94 7.99
CA SER A 203 19.32 -18.28 6.94
C SER A 203 18.07 -17.40 7.04
N TYR A 204 17.44 -17.06 5.91
CA TYR A 204 16.16 -16.34 5.84
C TYR A 204 15.15 -16.87 6.88
N PHE A 205 15.06 -18.20 6.99
CA PHE A 205 14.23 -18.89 7.98
C PHE A 205 14.61 -18.57 9.43
N LYS A 206 15.91 -18.45 9.75
CA LYS A 206 16.34 -18.03 11.10
C LYS A 206 15.88 -16.62 11.41
N GLY A 207 15.78 -15.73 10.41
CA GLY A 207 15.22 -14.39 10.57
C GLY A 207 13.73 -14.44 10.95
N LEU A 208 12.94 -15.21 10.20
CA LEU A 208 11.52 -15.42 10.52
C LEU A 208 11.31 -16.02 11.91
N VAL A 209 12.07 -17.05 12.26
CA VAL A 209 12.00 -17.70 13.58
C VAL A 209 12.34 -16.72 14.69
N ARG A 210 13.37 -15.87 14.51
CA ARG A 210 13.71 -14.81 15.47
C ARG A 210 12.57 -13.79 15.62
N GLY A 211 11.95 -13.37 14.52
CA GLY A 211 10.78 -12.49 14.55
C GLY A 211 9.63 -13.11 15.34
N TRP A 212 9.31 -14.38 15.08
CA TRP A 212 8.29 -15.12 15.83
C TRP A 212 8.63 -15.26 17.32
N GLN A 213 9.88 -15.57 17.65
CA GLN A 213 10.35 -15.66 19.03
C GLN A 213 10.27 -14.30 19.75
N ALA A 214 10.63 -13.21 19.07
CA ALA A 214 10.53 -11.85 19.61
C ALA A 214 9.06 -11.47 19.89
N LEU A 215 8.15 -11.78 18.95
CA LEU A 215 6.71 -11.61 19.15
C LEU A 215 6.22 -12.42 20.37
N ARG A 216 6.58 -13.70 20.45
CA ARG A 216 6.14 -14.58 21.55
C ARG A 216 6.68 -14.16 22.93
N THR A 217 7.89 -13.59 22.97
CA THR A 217 8.56 -13.20 24.22
C THR A 217 8.06 -11.84 24.72
N ASN A 218 7.70 -10.92 23.82
CA ASN A 218 7.26 -9.59 24.19
C ASN A 218 5.73 -9.52 24.38
N LYS A 219 5.28 -9.79 25.61
CA LYS A 219 3.85 -9.76 25.99
C LYS A 219 3.15 -8.45 25.61
N ASN A 220 3.86 -7.32 25.59
CA ASN A 220 3.26 -6.03 25.25
C ASN A 220 2.83 -5.99 23.77
N ILE A 221 3.61 -6.58 22.86
CA ILE A 221 3.25 -6.62 21.43
C ILE A 221 2.06 -7.56 21.21
N LEU A 222 2.07 -8.75 21.85
CA LEU A 222 0.97 -9.71 21.74
C LEU A 222 -0.38 -9.14 22.21
N ILE A 223 -0.36 -8.35 23.30
CA ILE A 223 -1.57 -7.71 23.83
C ILE A 223 -2.15 -6.70 22.82
N LEU A 224 -1.33 -6.10 21.95
CA LEU A 224 -1.80 -5.18 20.91
C LEU A 224 -2.35 -5.91 19.68
N ILE A 225 -1.86 -7.11 19.36
CA ILE A 225 -2.33 -7.88 18.19
C ILE A 225 -3.81 -8.19 18.28
N LEU A 226 -4.34 -8.51 19.46
CA LEU A 226 -5.73 -8.94 19.62
C LEU A 226 -6.74 -7.81 19.33
N PRO A 227 -6.63 -6.60 19.94
CA PRO A 227 -7.45 -5.46 19.56
C PRO A 227 -7.34 -5.13 18.06
N PHE A 228 -6.13 -5.02 17.51
CA PHE A 228 -5.95 -4.73 16.08
C PHE A 228 -6.59 -5.78 15.18
N SER A 229 -6.48 -7.06 15.51
CA SER A 229 -7.12 -8.15 14.77
C SER A 229 -8.64 -8.05 14.82
N LEU A 230 -9.20 -7.71 15.98
CA LEU A 230 -10.65 -7.53 16.15
C LEU A 230 -11.15 -6.33 15.35
N THR A 231 -10.49 -5.17 15.44
CA THR A 231 -10.85 -3.97 14.68
C THR A 231 -10.79 -4.24 13.17
N ASN A 232 -9.75 -4.91 12.68
CA ASN A 232 -9.66 -5.31 11.26
C ASN A 232 -10.74 -6.32 10.84
N LEU A 233 -11.10 -7.26 11.72
CA LEU A 233 -12.20 -8.21 11.45
C LEU A 233 -13.53 -7.49 11.28
N PHE A 234 -13.87 -6.58 12.19
CA PHE A 234 -15.10 -5.78 12.08
C PHE A 234 -15.08 -4.81 10.89
N TYR A 235 -13.91 -4.26 10.56
CA TYR A 235 -13.73 -3.48 9.35
C TYR A 235 -14.03 -4.31 8.10
N GLY A 236 -13.50 -5.53 8.00
CA GLY A 236 -13.78 -6.46 6.90
C GLY A 236 -15.26 -6.88 6.82
N ILE A 237 -15.92 -7.11 7.96
CA ILE A 237 -17.37 -7.36 8.00
C ILE A 237 -18.14 -6.14 7.47
N SER A 238 -17.71 -4.93 7.87
CA SER A 238 -18.36 -3.68 7.48
C SER A 238 -18.17 -3.39 5.99
N SER A 239 -16.99 -3.60 5.42
CA SER A 239 -16.71 -3.33 4.00
C SER A 239 -17.56 -4.19 3.05
N VAL A 240 -17.91 -5.42 3.46
CA VAL A 240 -18.82 -6.29 2.69
C VAL A 240 -20.29 -5.99 3.00
N GLY A 241 -20.61 -5.69 4.27
CA GLY A 241 -21.99 -5.49 4.72
C GLY A 241 -22.59 -4.14 4.33
N LEU A 242 -21.80 -3.07 4.30
CA LEU A 242 -22.26 -1.70 4.02
C LEU A 242 -22.89 -1.53 2.62
N PRO A 243 -22.31 -2.06 1.52
CA PRO A 243 -22.96 -2.01 0.21
C PRO A 243 -24.33 -2.70 0.20
N TYR A 244 -24.45 -3.85 0.87
CA TYR A 244 -25.71 -4.58 0.99
C TYR A 244 -26.74 -3.82 1.82
N PHE A 245 -26.32 -3.26 2.95
CA PHE A 245 -27.16 -2.41 3.80
C PHE A 245 -27.70 -1.20 3.02
N ALA A 246 -26.83 -0.49 2.31
CA ALA A 246 -27.20 0.66 1.49
C ALA A 246 -28.17 0.27 0.36
N THR A 247 -28.01 -0.92 -0.22
CA THR A 247 -28.91 -1.40 -1.28
C THR A 247 -30.27 -1.83 -0.75
N LYS A 248 -30.32 -2.42 0.44
CA LYS A 248 -31.55 -2.98 1.00
C LYS A 248 -32.40 -1.96 1.77
N TYR A 249 -31.77 -0.99 2.42
CA TYR A 249 -32.45 -0.11 3.38
C TYR A 249 -32.37 1.39 3.03
N LEU A 250 -31.53 1.79 2.06
CA LEU A 250 -31.39 3.20 1.67
C LEU A 250 -31.81 3.40 0.21
N ASN A 251 -32.39 4.56 -0.09
CA ASN A 251 -32.72 4.94 -1.47
C ASN A 251 -31.45 5.31 -2.23
N ASN A 252 -31.43 5.06 -3.54
CA ASN A 252 -30.27 5.32 -4.41
C ASN A 252 -28.97 4.67 -3.85
N SER A 253 -28.95 3.33 -3.82
CA SER A 253 -27.92 2.50 -3.17
C SER A 253 -26.48 2.97 -3.38
N ALA A 254 -26.10 3.36 -4.60
CA ALA A 254 -24.76 3.84 -4.92
C ALA A 254 -24.42 5.18 -4.24
N VAL A 255 -25.34 6.14 -4.23
CA VAL A 255 -25.16 7.45 -3.58
C VAL A 255 -25.12 7.28 -2.06
N SER A 256 -26.01 6.44 -1.53
CA SER A 256 -26.09 6.13 -0.11
C SER A 256 -24.82 5.41 0.39
N TYR A 257 -24.33 4.41 -0.34
CA TYR A 257 -23.06 3.75 -0.03
C TYR A 257 -21.88 4.71 -0.11
N GLY A 258 -21.78 5.49 -1.19
CA GLY A 258 -20.72 6.50 -1.32
C GLY A 258 -20.74 7.54 -0.19
N SER A 259 -21.93 7.93 0.29
CA SER A 259 -22.07 8.85 1.43
C SER A 259 -21.59 8.23 2.74
N LEU A 260 -21.84 6.93 2.96
CA LEU A 260 -21.34 6.20 4.13
C LEU A 260 -19.81 6.11 4.09
N GLU A 261 -19.22 5.78 2.94
CA GLU A 261 -17.76 5.75 2.75
C GLU A 261 -17.13 7.13 2.97
N LEU A 262 -17.73 8.20 2.47
CA LEU A 262 -17.29 9.57 2.71
C LEU A 262 -17.35 9.93 4.20
N ALA A 263 -18.43 9.58 4.89
CA ALA A 263 -18.56 9.82 6.33
C ALA A 263 -17.48 9.06 7.13
N SER A 264 -17.24 7.78 6.82
CA SER A 264 -16.16 6.97 7.41
C SER A 264 -14.78 7.60 7.20
N SER A 265 -14.52 8.09 5.98
CA SER A 265 -13.26 8.74 5.62
C SER A 265 -13.05 10.05 6.39
N ILE A 266 -14.09 10.89 6.50
CA ILE A 266 -14.06 12.12 7.30
C ILE A 266 -13.81 11.79 8.78
N GLY A 267 -14.49 10.77 9.31
CA GLY A 267 -14.29 10.28 10.68
C GLY A 267 -12.84 9.84 10.93
N GLY A 268 -12.26 9.06 10.01
CA GLY A 268 -10.85 8.62 10.08
C GLY A 268 -9.88 9.79 10.05
N LEU A 269 -10.09 10.76 9.15
CA LEU A 269 -9.28 11.97 9.07
C LEU A 269 -9.35 12.79 10.36
N LEU A 270 -10.55 13.06 10.87
CA LEU A 270 -10.74 13.80 12.12
C LEU A 270 -10.12 13.06 13.32
N GLY A 271 -10.31 11.74 13.41
CA GLY A 271 -9.70 10.90 14.42
C GLY A 271 -8.18 10.99 14.39
N SER A 272 -7.56 10.91 13.21
CA SER A 272 -6.10 11.03 13.05
C SER A 272 -5.58 12.40 13.50
N LEU A 273 -6.30 13.48 13.19
CA LEU A 273 -5.96 14.85 13.61
C LEU A 273 -6.08 15.03 15.13
N ILE A 274 -7.11 14.43 15.75
CA ILE A 274 -7.32 14.47 17.20
C ILE A 274 -6.18 13.73 17.90
N VAL A 275 -5.85 12.51 17.46
CA VAL A 275 -4.76 11.71 18.04
C VAL A 275 -3.42 12.45 17.96
N GLN A 276 -3.15 13.16 16.86
CA GLN A 276 -1.93 13.98 16.72
C GLN A 276 -1.84 15.13 17.74
N ARG A 277 -2.97 15.60 18.28
CA ARG A 277 -3.02 16.67 19.28
C ARG A 277 -3.05 16.15 20.73
N LEU A 278 -3.38 14.88 20.94
CA LEU A 278 -3.42 14.28 22.27
C LEU A 278 -2.02 13.82 22.68
N TYR A 279 -1.47 14.41 23.75
CA TYR A 279 -0.27 13.88 24.40
C TYR A 279 -0.66 12.69 25.27
N VAL A 280 -0.40 11.48 24.78
CA VAL A 280 -0.69 10.24 25.51
C VAL A 280 0.61 9.74 26.14
N LYS A 281 0.67 9.67 27.48
CA LYS A 281 1.80 9.04 28.16
C LYS A 281 1.90 7.56 27.77
N ASP A 282 3.11 7.01 27.68
CA ASP A 282 3.37 5.61 27.31
C ASP A 282 2.56 4.57 28.11
N SER A 283 2.21 4.88 29.37
CA SER A 283 1.39 4.01 30.22
C SER A 283 -0.09 3.96 29.81
N GLN A 284 -0.59 4.98 29.11
CA GLN A 284 -2.00 5.12 28.69
C GLN A 284 -2.23 4.74 27.22
N LEU A 285 -1.18 4.58 26.42
CA LEU A 285 -1.23 4.08 25.04
C LEU A 285 -1.93 2.71 24.94
N ARG A 286 -1.79 1.88 25.99
CA ARG A 286 -2.50 0.58 26.09
C ARG A 286 -4.01 0.74 26.20
N LEU A 287 -4.49 1.80 26.84
CA LEU A 287 -5.92 2.06 27.07
C LEU A 287 -6.60 2.59 25.81
N LEU A 288 -5.87 3.37 25.01
CA LEU A 288 -6.35 3.97 23.76
C LEU A 288 -6.54 2.92 22.65
N ILE A 289 -5.70 1.88 22.61
CA ILE A 289 -5.78 0.81 21.60
C ILE A 289 -6.92 -0.19 21.91
N VAL A 290 -7.37 -0.28 23.16
CA VAL A 290 -8.54 -1.12 23.53
C VAL A 290 -9.87 -0.46 23.15
N LEU A 291 -9.86 0.85 22.89
CA LEU A 291 -11.06 1.64 22.58
C LEU A 291 -11.22 1.97 21.08
N ALA A 292 -10.25 1.60 20.23
CA ALA A 292 -10.23 1.86 18.80
C ALA A 292 -10.60 0.61 18.00
#